data_AF-A0A4Q0IFX9-F1
#
_entry.id   AF-A0A4Q0IFX9-F1
#
_cell.length_a   1.000
_cell.length_b   1.000
_cell.length_c   1.000
_cell.angle_alpha   90.00
_cell.angle_beta   90.00
_cell.angle_gamma   90.00
#
_symmetry.space_group_name_H-M   'P 1'
#
loop_
_entity.id
_entity.type
_entity.pdbx_description
1 polymer ?
#
loop_
_entity_poly.entity_id
_entity_poly.type
_entity_poly.pdbx_seq_one_letter_code
_entity_poly.pdbx_strand_id
1 'polypeptide(L)'
;IDWQGLKDRWGIDRETLEKSGDLKEMLYNRKSRLVTITPTFAGEKYSLEARLSFREDVNGNIKVVPHFIRKEPNLDQEFNGVKFTDEDKQNLRTTGNLGRLADVVDKETGEVIPSFISIDRQTNEILSVPAKSVFVKDTIGQTKLDMGEINTLKSGKAIPDKEITDRNGKKYTVTLQVSADR
;
A
#
# COMPACT_ATOMS: atom_id res chain seq x y z
N ILE A 1 1.38 17.46 14.86
CA ILE A 1 1.71 17.67 13.42
C ILE A 1 1.86 19.17 13.18
N ASP A 2 2.99 19.60 12.63
CA ASP A 2 3.24 21.00 12.24
C ASP A 2 2.56 21.32 10.89
N TRP A 3 1.27 21.66 10.94
CA TRP A 3 0.48 21.96 9.74
C TRP A 3 0.93 23.24 9.03
N GLN A 4 1.38 24.25 9.78
CA GLN A 4 1.84 25.51 9.20
C GLN A 4 3.12 25.28 8.39
N GLY A 5 4.11 24.58 8.96
CA GLY A 5 5.34 24.26 8.24
C GLY A 5 5.14 23.31 7.06
N LEU A 6 4.13 22.43 7.09
CA LEU A 6 3.74 21.60 5.94
C LEU A 6 3.11 22.45 4.82
N LYS A 7 2.25 23.41 5.15
CA LYS A 7 1.69 24.34 4.17
C LYS A 7 2.77 25.21 3.53
N ASP A 8 3.65 25.79 4.34
CA ASP A 8 4.65 26.74 3.85
C ASP A 8 5.75 26.07 3.02
N ARG A 9 6.23 24.88 3.44
CA ARG A 9 7.35 24.20 2.78
C ARG A 9 6.94 23.19 1.71
N TRP A 10 5.74 22.60 1.84
CA TRP A 10 5.29 21.49 1.00
C TRP A 10 3.98 21.76 0.27
N GLY A 11 3.30 22.89 0.52
CA GLY A 11 1.97 23.16 -0.04
C GLY A 11 0.90 22.20 0.46
N ILE A 12 1.13 21.49 1.56
CA ILE A 12 0.18 20.52 2.12
C ILE A 12 -0.74 21.26 3.09
N ASP A 13 -1.99 21.49 2.68
CA ASP A 13 -3.01 22.18 3.46
C ASP A 13 -3.98 21.19 4.12
N ARG A 14 -4.17 21.33 5.44
CA ARG A 14 -5.05 20.45 6.22
C ARG A 14 -6.51 20.53 5.77
N GLU A 15 -7.02 21.73 5.48
CA GLU A 15 -8.42 21.90 5.07
C GLU A 15 -8.67 21.28 3.69
N THR A 16 -7.70 21.37 2.79
CA THR A 16 -7.77 20.69 1.49
C THR A 16 -7.82 19.17 1.66
N LEU A 17 -7.00 18.59 2.52
CA LEU A 17 -7.04 17.15 2.83
C LEU A 17 -8.35 16.74 3.52
N GLU A 18 -8.91 17.59 4.37
CA GLU A 18 -10.18 17.32 5.06
C GLU A 18 -11.37 17.36 4.10
N LYS A 19 -11.49 18.41 3.28
CA LYS A 19 -12.56 18.58 2.28
C LYS A 19 -12.58 17.48 1.24
N SER A 20 -11.40 16.98 0.87
CA SER A 20 -11.25 15.90 -0.11
C SER A 20 -11.52 14.52 0.50
N GLY A 21 -11.46 14.37 1.83
CA GLY A 21 -11.56 13.09 2.55
C GLY A 21 -10.22 12.37 2.72
N ASP A 22 -9.14 12.86 2.13
CA ASP A 22 -7.81 12.26 2.20
C ASP A 22 -7.23 12.27 3.62
N LEU A 23 -7.55 13.31 4.41
CA LEU A 23 -7.16 13.35 5.83
C LEU A 23 -7.73 12.17 6.63
N LYS A 24 -8.97 11.76 6.32
CA LYS A 24 -9.62 10.63 7.00
C LYS A 24 -8.92 9.32 6.67
N GLU A 25 -8.57 9.09 5.40
CA GLU A 25 -7.83 7.88 5.02
C GLU A 25 -6.47 7.83 5.72
N MET A 26 -5.75 8.95 5.78
CA MET A 26 -4.47 9.05 6.49
C MET A 26 -4.59 8.74 7.99
N LEU A 27 -5.65 9.22 8.65
CA LEU A 27 -5.94 8.92 10.07
C LEU A 27 -6.23 7.43 10.32
N TYR A 28 -6.65 6.68 9.30
CA TYR A 28 -6.82 5.22 9.37
C TYR A 28 -5.58 4.45 8.89
N ASN A 29 -4.40 5.08 8.91
CA ASN A 29 -3.13 4.51 8.46
C ASN A 29 -3.15 4.04 6.99
N ARG A 30 -3.92 4.74 6.15
CA ARG A 30 -3.93 4.53 4.70
C ARG A 30 -3.24 5.69 4.00
N LYS A 31 -2.92 5.49 2.74
CA LYS A 31 -2.42 6.55 1.88
C LYS A 31 -3.61 7.34 1.31
N SER A 32 -3.45 8.65 1.16
CA SER A 32 -4.38 9.49 0.38
C SER A 32 -4.46 9.02 -1.07
N ARG A 33 -5.38 9.61 -1.84
CA ARG A 33 -5.27 9.63 -3.30
C ARG A 33 -4.05 10.44 -3.73
N LEU A 34 -3.77 10.47 -5.02
CA LEU A 34 -2.79 11.40 -5.58
C LEU A 34 -3.22 12.83 -5.29
N VAL A 35 -2.30 13.58 -4.70
CA VAL A 35 -2.44 15.01 -4.44
C VAL A 35 -1.23 15.74 -5.02
N THR A 36 -1.46 16.95 -5.50
CA THR A 36 -0.38 17.85 -5.88
C THR A 36 0.21 18.47 -4.62
N ILE A 37 1.51 18.28 -4.42
CA ILE A 37 2.28 18.98 -3.40
C ILE A 37 3.25 19.95 -4.05
N THR A 38 3.59 21.01 -3.33
CA THR A 38 4.48 22.07 -3.81
C THR A 38 5.70 22.24 -2.92
N PRO A 39 6.63 21.26 -2.87
CA PRO A 39 7.83 21.39 -2.08
C PRO A 39 8.73 22.52 -2.56
N THR A 40 9.31 23.23 -1.60
CA THR A 40 10.32 24.26 -1.85
C THR A 40 11.72 23.67 -1.64
N PHE A 41 12.51 23.57 -2.71
CA PHE A 41 13.90 23.11 -2.68
C PHE A 41 14.81 24.20 -3.24
N ALA A 42 15.89 24.53 -2.52
CA ALA A 42 16.84 25.59 -2.91
C ALA A 42 16.19 26.94 -3.28
N GLY A 43 15.04 27.27 -2.69
CA GLY A 43 14.29 28.51 -2.96
C GLY A 43 13.30 28.42 -4.12
N GLU A 44 13.27 27.32 -4.86
CA GLU A 44 12.34 27.08 -5.97
C GLU A 44 11.21 26.15 -5.55
N LYS A 45 10.01 26.42 -6.09
CA LYS A 45 8.81 25.59 -5.89
C LYS A 45 8.66 24.60 -7.02
N TYR A 46 8.50 23.33 -6.67
CA TYR A 46 8.26 22.24 -7.61
C TYR A 46 6.84 21.74 -7.45
N SER A 47 6.11 21.51 -8.54
CA SER A 47 4.79 20.89 -8.50
C SER A 47 4.95 19.39 -8.75
N LEU A 48 4.63 18.56 -7.75
CA LEU A 48 4.80 17.12 -7.79
C LEU A 48 3.52 16.40 -7.38
N GLU A 49 3.27 15.23 -7.95
CA GLU A 49 2.20 14.34 -7.49
C GLU A 49 2.74 13.29 -6.52
N ALA A 50 2.01 13.11 -5.42
CA ALA A 50 2.31 12.10 -4.41
C ALA A 50 1.03 11.59 -3.75
N ARG A 51 1.06 10.36 -3.22
CA ARG A 51 0.15 9.98 -2.13
C ARG A 51 0.78 10.40 -0.80
N LEU A 52 -0.03 10.70 0.21
CA LEU A 52 0.41 11.09 1.54
C LEU A 52 -0.04 10.05 2.56
N SER A 53 0.79 9.76 3.56
CA SER A 53 0.41 8.95 4.71
C SER A 53 0.89 9.57 6.02
N PHE A 54 0.32 9.13 7.13
CA PHE A 54 0.88 9.40 8.45
C PHE A 54 1.78 8.26 8.88
N ARG A 55 2.91 8.59 9.50
CA ARG A 55 3.79 7.63 10.17
C ARG A 55 4.16 8.15 11.54
N GLU A 56 4.04 7.29 12.53
CA GLU A 56 4.53 7.51 13.88
C GLU A 56 6.03 7.20 13.92
N ASP A 57 6.83 8.09 14.52
CA ASP A 57 8.23 7.81 14.81
C ASP A 57 8.41 7.16 16.19
N VAL A 58 9.65 6.74 16.50
CA VAL A 58 10.02 6.08 17.76
C VAL A 58 9.66 6.86 19.03
N ASN A 59 9.41 8.17 18.92
CA ASN A 59 9.04 9.04 20.04
C ASN A 59 7.52 9.30 20.11
N GLY A 60 6.73 8.63 19.27
CA GLY A 60 5.28 8.83 19.18
C GLY A 60 4.84 10.05 18.37
N ASN A 61 5.75 10.71 17.64
CA ASN A 61 5.39 11.87 16.83
C ASN A 61 4.86 11.45 15.47
N ILE A 62 3.71 12.00 15.08
CA ILE A 62 3.12 11.78 13.77
C ILE A 62 3.74 12.73 12.73
N LYS A 63 4.27 12.14 11.65
CA LYS A 63 4.82 12.83 10.47
C LYS A 63 3.98 12.54 9.23
N VAL A 64 3.98 13.48 8.28
CA VAL A 64 3.44 13.26 6.93
C VAL A 64 4.54 12.73 6.03
N VAL A 65 4.29 11.62 5.35
CA VAL A 65 5.23 10.98 4.42
C VAL A 65 4.69 11.10 2.99
N PRO A 66 5.40 11.78 2.08
CA PRO A 66 5.05 11.79 0.66
C PRO A 66 5.57 10.53 -0.05
N HIS A 67 4.69 9.90 -0.82
CA HIS A 67 4.97 8.75 -1.68
C HIS A 67 4.86 9.21 -3.14
N PHE A 68 6.01 9.60 -3.71
CA PHE A 68 6.08 10.12 -5.07
C PHE A 68 5.89 9.04 -6.14
N ILE A 69 5.35 9.45 -7.28
CA ILE A 69 5.24 8.59 -8.46
C ILE A 69 6.62 8.25 -9.01
N ARG A 70 6.87 6.96 -9.21
CA ARG A 70 8.07 6.43 -9.90
C ARG A 70 7.67 5.96 -11.29
N LYS A 71 8.62 6.04 -12.24
CA LYS A 71 8.41 5.50 -13.59
C LYS A 71 8.11 4.00 -13.56
N GLU A 72 8.83 3.26 -12.73
CA GLU A 72 8.67 1.82 -12.53
C GLU A 72 9.13 1.41 -11.12
N PRO A 73 8.64 0.29 -10.59
CA PRO A 73 9.15 -0.28 -9.34
C PRO A 73 10.58 -0.79 -9.55
N ASN A 74 11.50 -0.43 -8.66
CA ASN A 74 12.86 -0.98 -8.68
C ASN A 74 12.85 -2.39 -8.08
N LEU A 75 12.71 -3.41 -8.93
CA LEU A 75 12.66 -4.82 -8.53
C LEU A 75 14.05 -5.48 -8.48
N ASP A 76 15.10 -4.78 -8.90
CA ASP A 76 16.48 -5.31 -8.90
C ASP A 76 17.21 -5.03 -7.58
N GLN A 77 16.72 -4.05 -6.81
CA GLN A 77 17.17 -3.79 -5.46
C GLN A 77 16.43 -4.66 -4.44
N GLU A 78 17.15 -5.10 -3.41
CA GLU A 78 16.53 -5.79 -2.27
C GLU A 78 15.54 -4.87 -1.54
N PHE A 79 14.36 -5.40 -1.27
CA PHE A 79 13.33 -4.73 -0.49
C PHE A 79 13.37 -5.24 0.94
N ASN A 80 13.96 -4.45 1.86
CA ASN A 80 13.99 -4.76 3.29
C ASN A 80 14.48 -6.20 3.58
N GLY A 81 15.62 -6.60 2.99
CA GLY A 81 16.19 -7.94 3.15
C GLY A 81 15.61 -9.00 2.22
N VAL A 82 14.55 -8.68 1.45
CA VAL A 82 13.96 -9.59 0.46
C VAL A 82 14.60 -9.35 -0.91
N LYS A 83 15.34 -10.35 -1.39
CA LYS A 83 15.77 -10.43 -2.78
C LYS A 83 14.69 -11.10 -3.62
N PHE A 84 14.19 -10.42 -4.65
CA PHE A 84 13.15 -10.97 -5.51
C PHE A 84 13.69 -11.98 -6.50
N THR A 85 13.04 -13.15 -6.57
CA THR A 85 13.23 -14.16 -7.62
C THR A 85 12.61 -13.70 -8.93
N ASP A 86 12.91 -14.37 -10.04
CA ASP A 86 12.28 -14.05 -11.33
C ASP A 86 10.75 -14.23 -11.30
N GLU A 87 10.26 -15.24 -10.57
CA GLU A 87 8.83 -15.45 -10.33
C GLU A 87 8.21 -14.31 -9.53
N ASP A 88 8.87 -13.85 -8.45
CA ASP A 88 8.43 -12.70 -7.66
C ASP A 88 8.30 -11.45 -8.54
N LYS A 89 9.31 -11.18 -9.36
CA LYS A 89 9.32 -10.02 -10.26
C LYS A 89 8.21 -10.11 -11.30
N GLN A 90 7.98 -11.31 -11.84
CA GLN A 90 6.90 -11.53 -12.80
C GLN A 90 5.53 -11.32 -12.15
N ASN A 91 5.30 -11.87 -10.95
CA ASN A 91 4.06 -11.69 -10.19
C ASN A 91 3.81 -10.22 -9.86
N LEU A 92 4.82 -9.51 -9.36
CA LEU A 92 4.73 -8.09 -9.05
C LEU A 92 4.40 -7.25 -10.30
N ARG A 93 5.03 -7.52 -11.44
CA ARG A 93 4.74 -6.79 -12.69
C ARG A 93 3.34 -7.05 -13.24
N THR A 94 2.85 -8.29 -13.12
CA THR A 94 1.59 -8.71 -13.75
C THR A 94 0.37 -8.47 -12.85
N THR A 95 0.49 -8.74 -11.56
CA THR A 95 -0.62 -8.68 -10.61
C THR A 95 -0.53 -7.49 -9.66
N GLY A 96 0.67 -6.93 -9.48
CA GLY A 96 0.99 -5.96 -8.44
C GLY A 96 1.28 -6.59 -7.08
N ASN A 97 1.28 -7.92 -6.95
CA ASN A 97 1.48 -8.65 -5.69
C ASN A 97 2.58 -9.71 -5.84
N LEU A 98 3.27 -10.01 -4.73
CA LEU A 98 4.39 -10.96 -4.74
C LEU A 98 3.99 -12.41 -5.06
N GLY A 99 2.78 -12.83 -4.67
CA GLY A 99 2.34 -14.22 -4.84
C GLY A 99 2.68 -15.17 -3.69
N ARG A 100 3.40 -14.69 -2.68
CA ARG A 100 3.76 -15.42 -1.46
C ARG A 100 3.96 -14.47 -0.29
N LEU A 101 4.08 -15.02 0.91
CA LEU A 101 4.68 -14.30 2.04
C LEU A 101 6.20 -14.20 1.86
N ALA A 102 6.76 -13.08 2.32
CA ALA A 102 8.19 -12.88 2.40
C ALA A 102 8.59 -12.37 3.78
N ASP A 103 9.77 -12.78 4.21
CA ASP A 103 10.39 -12.39 5.46
C ASP A 103 11.00 -10.99 5.30
N VAL A 104 10.23 -9.97 5.68
CA VAL A 104 10.63 -8.57 5.59
C VAL A 104 11.37 -8.18 6.87
N VAL A 105 12.55 -7.61 6.73
CA VAL A 105 13.35 -7.11 7.86
C VAL A 105 12.91 -5.69 8.19
N ASP A 106 12.44 -5.48 9.43
CA ASP A 106 12.25 -4.14 9.96
C ASP A 106 13.62 -3.46 10.12
N LYS A 107 13.82 -2.34 9.44
CA LYS A 107 15.12 -1.65 9.43
C LYS A 107 15.47 -0.98 10.76
N GLU A 108 14.48 -0.70 11.60
CA GLU A 108 14.67 -0.05 12.90
C GLU A 108 14.97 -1.08 13.99
N THR A 109 14.25 -2.20 14.01
CA THR A 109 14.38 -3.23 15.06
C THR A 109 15.22 -4.44 14.67
N GLY A 110 15.41 -4.68 13.36
CA GLY A 110 16.01 -5.91 12.83
C GLY A 110 15.09 -7.13 12.89
N GLU A 111 13.84 -6.98 13.33
CA GLU A 111 12.87 -8.09 13.40
C GLU A 111 12.55 -8.60 11.98
N VAL A 112 12.46 -9.93 11.84
CA VAL A 112 12.04 -10.58 10.61
C VAL A 112 10.54 -10.86 10.68
N ILE A 113 9.78 -10.22 9.80
CA ILE A 113 8.31 -10.20 9.85
C ILE A 113 7.73 -10.81 8.56
N PRO A 114 7.05 -11.96 8.63
CA PRO A 114 6.32 -12.52 7.50
C PRO A 114 5.26 -11.53 7.00
N SER A 115 5.40 -11.09 5.75
CA SER A 115 4.63 -9.98 5.20
C SER A 115 4.16 -10.25 3.78
N PHE A 116 3.02 -9.67 3.42
CA PHE A 116 2.62 -9.51 2.02
C PHE A 116 3.43 -8.35 1.43
N ILE A 117 3.86 -8.48 0.18
CA ILE A 117 4.52 -7.41 -0.58
C ILE A 117 3.69 -7.14 -1.84
N SER A 118 3.48 -5.85 -2.12
CA SER A 118 2.79 -5.37 -3.33
C SER A 118 3.48 -4.14 -3.90
N ILE A 119 3.00 -3.71 -5.06
CA ILE A 119 3.30 -2.41 -5.66
C ILE A 119 2.06 -1.53 -5.51
N ASP A 120 2.26 -0.33 -4.98
CA ASP A 120 1.27 0.74 -5.02
C ASP A 120 1.05 1.17 -6.47
N ARG A 121 -0.15 0.91 -6.98
CA ARG A 121 -0.43 1.08 -8.42
C ARG A 121 -0.44 2.54 -8.87
N GLN A 122 -0.53 3.49 -7.94
CA GLN A 122 -0.50 4.91 -8.28
C GLN A 122 0.92 5.47 -8.26
N THR A 123 1.81 4.88 -7.46
CA THR A 123 3.16 5.46 -7.23
C THR A 123 4.30 4.56 -7.70
N ASN A 124 4.02 3.31 -8.08
CA ASN A 124 5.03 2.28 -8.33
C ASN A 124 5.97 2.03 -7.14
N GLU A 125 5.56 2.41 -5.93
CA GLU A 125 6.30 2.13 -4.70
C GLU A 125 6.06 0.69 -4.26
N ILE A 126 7.14 -0.02 -3.91
CA ILE A 126 7.06 -1.34 -3.27
C ILE A 126 6.76 -1.13 -1.79
N LEU A 127 5.75 -1.83 -1.28
CA LEU A 127 5.34 -1.77 0.11
C LEU A 127 5.00 -3.15 0.66
N SER A 128 4.97 -3.25 1.99
CA SER A 128 4.60 -4.46 2.69
C SER A 128 3.62 -4.22 3.83
N VAL A 129 2.83 -5.25 4.13
CA VAL A 129 1.99 -5.31 5.34
C VAL A 129 2.25 -6.62 6.07
N PRO A 130 2.48 -6.61 7.40
CA PRO A 130 2.63 -7.84 8.18
C PRO A 130 1.44 -8.76 8.00
N ALA A 131 1.69 -10.06 7.83
CA ALA A 131 0.62 -11.03 7.61
C ALA A 131 -0.37 -11.05 8.79
N LYS A 132 0.14 -10.89 10.02
CA LYS A 132 -0.66 -10.78 11.26
C LYS A 132 -1.65 -9.61 11.27
N SER A 133 -1.42 -8.58 10.47
CA SER A 133 -2.25 -7.37 10.40
C SER A 133 -3.33 -7.45 9.30
N VAL A 134 -3.34 -8.53 8.52
CA VAL A 134 -4.32 -8.74 7.44
C VAL A 134 -5.41 -9.70 7.88
N PHE A 135 -6.64 -9.21 7.93
CA PHE A 135 -7.82 -10.03 8.11
C PHE A 135 -8.43 -10.40 6.74
N VAL A 136 -8.35 -11.68 6.38
CA VAL A 136 -9.03 -12.24 5.21
C VAL A 136 -10.46 -12.58 5.60
N LYS A 137 -11.43 -11.83 5.05
CA LYS A 137 -12.86 -12.10 5.25
C LYS A 137 -13.24 -13.41 4.56
N ASP A 138 -14.13 -14.16 5.18
CA ASP A 138 -14.70 -15.38 4.61
C ASP A 138 -15.82 -15.10 3.58
N THR A 139 -16.16 -13.84 3.35
CA THR A 139 -17.27 -13.44 2.46
C THR A 139 -16.89 -12.20 1.65
N ILE A 140 -17.11 -12.27 0.34
CA ILE A 140 -16.94 -11.17 -0.61
C ILE A 140 -18.26 -10.96 -1.35
N GLY A 141 -18.88 -9.80 -1.17
CA GLY A 141 -20.24 -9.57 -1.66
C GLY A 141 -21.20 -10.52 -0.98
N GLN A 142 -21.81 -11.43 -1.75
CA GLN A 142 -22.66 -12.52 -1.29
C GLN A 142 -21.97 -13.89 -1.42
N THR A 143 -20.75 -13.95 -1.98
CA THR A 143 -19.99 -15.19 -2.14
C THR A 143 -19.22 -15.53 -0.87
N LYS A 144 -19.45 -16.72 -0.32
CA LYS A 144 -18.65 -17.27 0.78
C LYS A 144 -17.41 -17.97 0.23
N LEU A 145 -16.27 -17.76 0.90
CA LEU A 145 -15.01 -18.45 0.66
C LEU A 145 -14.91 -19.67 1.56
N ASP A 146 -14.41 -20.77 1.02
CA ASP A 146 -14.11 -21.95 1.83
C ASP A 146 -12.77 -21.79 2.58
N MET A 147 -12.47 -22.73 3.49
CA MET A 147 -11.23 -22.66 4.27
C MET A 147 -9.96 -22.81 3.42
N GLY A 148 -10.01 -23.59 2.33
CA GLY A 148 -8.89 -23.75 1.41
C GLY A 148 -8.59 -22.46 0.65
N GLU A 149 -9.63 -21.75 0.22
CA GLU A 149 -9.54 -20.43 -0.41
C GLU A 149 -8.97 -19.40 0.57
N ILE A 150 -9.50 -19.34 1.79
CA ILE A 150 -8.99 -18.45 2.84
C ILE A 150 -7.51 -18.74 3.12
N ASN A 151 -7.11 -20.00 3.23
CA ASN A 151 -5.72 -20.39 3.48
C ASN A 151 -4.82 -20.05 2.28
N THR A 152 -5.31 -20.19 1.06
CA THR A 152 -4.60 -19.78 -0.16
C THR A 152 -4.31 -18.28 -0.13
N LEU A 153 -5.31 -17.45 0.17
CA LEU A 153 -5.16 -16.00 0.29
C LEU A 153 -4.21 -15.62 1.43
N LYS A 154 -4.32 -16.28 2.59
CA LYS A 154 -3.41 -16.06 3.74
C LYS A 154 -1.95 -16.40 3.43
N SER A 155 -1.70 -17.30 2.47
CA SER A 155 -0.35 -17.64 2.02
C SER A 155 0.24 -16.64 1.00
N GLY A 156 -0.53 -15.64 0.56
CA GLY A 156 -0.14 -14.66 -0.47
C GLY A 156 -0.46 -15.08 -1.90
N LYS A 157 -0.92 -16.31 -2.10
CA LYS A 157 -1.29 -16.86 -3.40
C LYS A 157 -2.61 -16.29 -3.90
N ALA A 158 -2.75 -16.26 -5.21
CA ALA A 158 -3.97 -15.86 -5.89
C ALA A 158 -4.93 -17.05 -6.06
N ILE A 159 -6.22 -16.75 -6.11
CA ILE A 159 -7.29 -17.65 -6.55
C ILE A 159 -7.79 -17.10 -7.89
N PRO A 160 -7.36 -17.69 -9.02
CA PRO A 160 -7.84 -17.27 -10.34
C PRO A 160 -9.30 -17.68 -10.54
N ASP A 161 -9.94 -17.02 -11.49
CA ASP A 161 -11.25 -17.40 -12.03
C ASP A 161 -12.37 -17.64 -11.00
N LYS A 162 -12.34 -16.91 -9.88
CA LYS A 162 -13.39 -17.00 -8.85
C LYS A 162 -14.64 -16.23 -9.32
N GLU A 163 -15.77 -16.93 -9.41
CA GLU A 163 -17.07 -16.28 -9.57
C GLU A 163 -17.47 -15.58 -8.27
N ILE A 164 -17.68 -14.27 -8.35
CA ILE A 164 -18.15 -13.42 -7.27
C ILE A 164 -19.54 -12.91 -7.61
N THR A 165 -20.44 -13.00 -6.64
CA THR A 165 -21.70 -12.27 -6.63
C THR A 165 -21.53 -11.06 -5.72
N ASP A 166 -21.61 -9.85 -6.26
CA ASP A 166 -21.48 -8.64 -5.44
C ASP A 166 -22.69 -8.40 -4.54
N ARG A 167 -22.64 -7.32 -3.75
CA ARG A 167 -23.73 -6.97 -2.82
C ARG A 167 -25.06 -6.70 -3.53
N ASN A 168 -25.04 -6.33 -4.81
CA ASN A 168 -26.22 -6.03 -5.63
C ASN A 168 -26.70 -7.24 -6.44
N GLY A 169 -26.07 -8.41 -6.30
CA GLY A 169 -26.42 -9.63 -7.02
C GLY A 169 -25.77 -9.76 -8.40
N LYS A 170 -24.90 -8.82 -8.82
CA LYS A 170 -24.19 -8.94 -10.10
C LYS A 170 -23.08 -9.98 -9.99
N LYS A 171 -23.02 -10.87 -10.98
CA LYS A 171 -21.99 -11.90 -11.09
C LYS A 171 -20.84 -11.47 -12.01
N TYR A 172 -19.62 -11.82 -11.63
CA TYR A 172 -18.43 -11.66 -12.47
C TYR A 172 -17.31 -12.60 -12.01
N THR A 173 -16.38 -12.88 -12.91
CA THR A 173 -15.20 -13.71 -12.65
C THR A 173 -13.98 -12.82 -12.42
N VAL A 174 -13.25 -13.07 -11.33
CA VAL A 174 -12.06 -12.29 -10.94
C VAL A 174 -10.98 -13.18 -10.36
N THR A 175 -9.74 -12.69 -10.40
CA THR A 175 -8.67 -13.23 -9.56
C THR A 175 -8.71 -12.57 -8.19
N LEU A 176 -8.80 -13.36 -7.13
CA LEU A 176 -8.69 -12.87 -5.75
C LEU A 176 -7.25 -13.02 -5.25
N GLN A 177 -6.71 -11.97 -4.66
CA GLN A 177 -5.40 -12.01 -4.00
C GLN A 177 -5.34 -10.93 -2.91
N VAL A 178 -4.58 -11.19 -1.85
CA VAL A 178 -4.28 -10.17 -0.84
C VAL A 178 -3.29 -9.16 -1.42
N SER A 179 -3.61 -7.87 -1.28
CA SER A 179 -2.72 -6.76 -1.62
C SER A 179 -2.29 -6.02 -0.35
N ALA A 180 -1.00 -5.67 -0.30
CA ALA A 180 -0.46 -4.73 0.68
C ALA A 180 -0.81 -3.27 0.33
N ASP A 181 -1.10 -2.96 -0.94
CA ASP A 181 -1.66 -1.68 -1.37
C ASP A 181 -3.11 -1.57 -0.89
N ARG A 182 -3.39 -0.54 -0.09
CA ARG A 182 -4.67 -0.24 0.56
C ARG A 182 -5.08 1.21 0.34
#